data_AF-A0A5S3WHJ0-F1
#
_entry.id   AF-A0A5S3WHJ0-F1
#
_cell.length_a   1.000
_cell.length_b   1.000
_cell.length_c   1.000
_cell.angle_alpha   90.00
_cell.angle_beta   90.00
_cell.angle_gamma   90.00
#
_symmetry.space_group_name_H-M   'P 1'
#
loop_
_entity.id
_entity.type
_entity.pdbx_description
1 polymer ?
#
loop_
_entity_poly.entity_id
_entity_poly.type
_entity_poly.pdbx_seq_one_letter_code
_entity_poly.pdbx_strand_id
1 'polypeptide(L)'
;WLKQYEQSHFSLPSWPSLHNAIKWQTPRCLQSDGESQKWPVDDDSLSAIVERFIDDKLTTYEQQRDFPAIKGTSGLSPYLALGIISVKQLLVNVQQRHPDILQSAKSNLFSWVNELIWREFYRHLIVAYPRLCKHANFNAKYDAVKWR
;
A
#
# COMPACT_ATOMS: atom_id res chain seq x y z
N TRP A 1 15.39 -13.14 23.79
CA TRP A 1 14.15 -13.38 23.04
C TRP A 1 13.39 -14.61 23.54
N LEU A 2 13.93 -15.84 23.48
CA LEU A 2 13.27 -17.04 24.03
C LEU A 2 12.93 -16.94 25.54
N LYS A 3 13.84 -16.42 26.37
CA LYS A 3 13.57 -16.15 27.81
C LYS A 3 12.45 -15.13 28.07
N GLN A 4 12.23 -14.20 27.13
CA GLN A 4 11.17 -13.19 27.23
C GLN A 4 9.82 -13.77 26.78
N TYR A 5 9.86 -14.76 25.89
CA TYR A 5 8.71 -15.54 25.41
C TYR A 5 8.18 -16.51 26.50
N GLU A 6 9.06 -17.15 27.29
CA GLU A 6 8.64 -18.01 28.41
C GLU A 6 7.97 -17.23 29.55
N GLN A 7 8.36 -15.97 29.79
CA GLN A 7 7.82 -15.15 30.87
C GLN A 7 6.45 -14.53 30.54
N SER A 8 6.14 -14.39 29.25
CA SER A 8 4.85 -13.87 28.79
C SER A 8 3.98 -15.05 28.40
N HIS A 9 3.21 -15.58 29.36
CA HIS A 9 2.17 -16.59 29.10
C HIS A 9 1.23 -16.10 28.00
N PHE A 10 1.51 -16.47 26.76
CA PHE A 10 0.67 -16.14 25.62
C PHE A 10 -0.51 -17.10 25.61
N SER A 11 -1.56 -16.76 26.35
CA SER A 11 -2.86 -17.39 26.19
C SER A 11 -3.50 -16.85 24.93
N LEU A 12 -3.66 -17.69 23.90
CA LEU A 12 -4.61 -17.38 22.84
C LEU A 12 -6.00 -17.29 23.50
N PRO A 13 -6.70 -16.16 23.38
CA PRO A 13 -8.08 -16.12 23.84
C PRO A 13 -8.87 -17.21 23.11
N SER A 14 -9.74 -17.91 23.82
CA SER A 14 -10.67 -18.83 23.19
C SER A 14 -11.41 -18.11 22.07
N TRP A 15 -11.60 -18.79 20.94
CA TRP A 15 -12.39 -18.24 19.84
C TRP A 15 -13.70 -17.68 20.40
N PRO A 16 -14.08 -16.43 20.06
CA PRO A 16 -15.35 -15.89 20.51
C PRO A 16 -16.45 -16.84 20.08
N SER A 17 -17.45 -17.04 20.94
CA SER A 17 -18.62 -17.86 20.64
C SER A 17 -19.19 -17.41 19.30
N LEU A 18 -19.10 -18.28 18.29
CA LEU A 18 -19.57 -18.01 16.93
C LEU A 18 -21.04 -17.59 17.03
N HIS A 19 -21.29 -16.32 16.78
CA HIS A 19 -22.65 -15.82 16.56
C HIS A 19 -23.21 -16.54 15.33
N ASN A 20 -24.53 -16.57 15.18
CA ASN A 20 -25.15 -17.06 13.94
C ASN A 20 -24.44 -16.44 12.73
N ALA A 21 -23.99 -17.27 11.79
CA ALA A 21 -23.28 -16.82 10.61
C ALA A 21 -24.09 -15.72 9.93
N ILE A 22 -23.47 -14.56 9.71
CA ILE A 22 -24.09 -13.50 8.93
C ILE A 22 -24.36 -14.08 7.55
N LYS A 23 -25.64 -14.12 7.14
CA LYS A 23 -26.00 -14.53 5.78
C LYS A 23 -25.49 -13.48 4.81
N TRP A 24 -24.27 -13.70 4.31
CA TRP A 24 -23.67 -12.85 3.29
C TRP A 24 -24.45 -13.01 1.97
N GLN A 25 -24.96 -11.89 1.46
CA GLN A 25 -25.52 -11.81 0.12
C GLN A 25 -24.60 -10.90 -0.70
N THR A 26 -24.11 -11.39 -1.84
CA THR A 26 -23.23 -10.58 -2.70
C THR A 26 -24.00 -9.35 -3.18
N PRO A 27 -23.58 -8.14 -2.77
CA PRO A 27 -24.21 -6.91 -3.25
C PRO A 27 -24.08 -6.81 -4.77
N ARG A 28 -25.08 -6.23 -5.44
CA ARG A 28 -25.03 -6.00 -6.89
C ARG A 28 -23.79 -5.18 -7.31
N CYS A 29 -23.34 -4.26 -6.46
CA CYS A 29 -22.15 -3.43 -6.70
C CYS A 29 -20.82 -4.21 -6.60
N LEU A 30 -20.83 -5.43 -6.06
CA LEU A 30 -19.67 -6.33 -6.02
C LEU A 30 -19.78 -7.47 -7.05
N GLN A 31 -20.73 -7.40 -7.99
CA GLN A 31 -20.77 -8.32 -9.12
C GLN A 31 -19.55 -8.07 -10.02
N SER A 32 -18.75 -9.11 -10.25
CA SER A 32 -17.58 -9.11 -11.12
C SER A 32 -17.79 -10.11 -12.26
N ASP A 33 -17.22 -9.78 -13.41
CA ASP A 33 -17.07 -10.66 -14.58
C ASP A 33 -16.02 -11.76 -14.38
N GLY A 34 -15.28 -11.75 -13.26
CA GLY A 34 -14.18 -12.67 -12.98
C GLY A 34 -12.90 -12.36 -13.76
N GLU A 35 -12.85 -11.25 -14.50
CA GLU A 35 -11.71 -10.93 -15.36
C GLU A 35 -10.65 -10.12 -14.62
N SER A 36 -9.39 -10.50 -14.80
CA SER A 36 -8.23 -9.77 -14.24
C SER A 36 -7.35 -9.15 -15.33
N GLN A 37 -7.84 -9.01 -16.56
CA GLN A 37 -7.05 -8.50 -17.69
C GLN A 37 -6.49 -7.08 -17.45
N LYS A 38 -7.17 -6.27 -16.62
CA LYS A 38 -6.72 -4.92 -16.25
C LYS A 38 -5.52 -4.93 -15.29
N TRP A 39 -5.24 -6.08 -14.67
CA TRP A 39 -4.21 -6.28 -13.64
C TRP A 39 -3.41 -7.56 -13.93
N PRO A 40 -2.64 -7.59 -15.03
CA PRO A 40 -1.83 -8.76 -15.36
C PRO A 40 -0.78 -9.00 -14.27
N VAL A 41 -0.50 -10.27 -13.98
CA VAL A 41 0.41 -10.68 -12.90
C VAL A 41 1.61 -11.51 -13.39
N ASP A 42 1.69 -11.80 -14.68
CA ASP A 42 2.86 -12.45 -15.27
C ASP A 42 4.07 -11.51 -15.28
N ASP A 43 5.26 -12.11 -15.15
CA ASP A 43 6.51 -11.37 -14.97
C ASP A 43 6.82 -10.43 -16.13
N ASP A 44 6.57 -10.85 -17.37
CA ASP A 44 6.84 -10.07 -18.58
C ASP A 44 5.97 -8.81 -18.64
N SER A 45 4.66 -8.97 -18.42
CA SER A 45 3.72 -7.84 -18.40
C SER A 45 4.02 -6.88 -17.25
N LEU A 46 4.34 -7.40 -16.07
CA LEU A 46 4.70 -6.58 -14.92
C LEU A 46 6.00 -5.80 -15.14
N SER A 47 7.02 -6.45 -15.69
CA SER A 47 8.27 -5.78 -16.06
C SER A 47 7.99 -4.64 -17.04
N ALA A 48 7.23 -4.91 -18.10
CA ALA A 48 6.86 -3.89 -19.09
C ALA A 48 6.03 -2.73 -18.49
N ILE A 49 5.18 -2.99 -17.49
CA ILE A 49 4.44 -1.94 -16.77
C ILE A 49 5.40 -1.07 -15.96
N VAL A 50 6.34 -1.69 -15.22
CA VAL A 50 7.33 -0.98 -14.41
C VAL A 50 8.24 -0.14 -15.29
N GLU A 51 8.82 -0.72 -16.34
CA GLU A 51 9.72 0.00 -17.25
C GLU A 51 9.03 1.19 -17.90
N ARG A 52 7.83 0.99 -18.45
CA ARG A 52 7.04 2.08 -19.04
C ARG A 52 6.73 3.19 -18.04
N PHE A 53 6.49 2.86 -16.77
CA PHE A 53 6.31 3.89 -15.76
C PHE A 53 7.60 4.69 -15.55
N ILE A 54 8.74 4.02 -15.38
CA ILE A 54 10.02 4.69 -15.11
C ILE A 54 10.46 5.53 -16.31
N ASP A 55 10.33 4.99 -17.51
CA ASP A 55 10.84 5.62 -18.74
C ASP A 55 9.91 6.75 -19.23
N ASP A 56 8.57 6.55 -19.19
CA ASP A 56 7.64 7.49 -19.83
C ASP A 56 6.93 8.45 -18.86
N LYS A 57 6.76 8.07 -17.59
CA LYS A 57 5.84 8.79 -16.67
C LYS A 57 6.52 9.39 -15.46
N LEU A 58 7.63 8.81 -15.00
CA LEU A 58 8.29 9.23 -13.77
C LEU A 58 8.71 10.71 -13.83
N THR A 59 9.17 11.17 -14.99
CA THR A 59 9.62 12.56 -15.23
C THR A 59 8.50 13.59 -15.14
N THR A 60 7.26 13.22 -15.50
CA THR A 60 6.07 14.08 -15.43
C THR A 60 5.16 13.76 -14.24
N TYR A 61 5.58 12.83 -13.37
CA TYR A 61 4.74 12.29 -12.31
C TYR A 61 4.23 13.39 -11.37
N GLU A 62 5.13 14.27 -10.92
CA GLU A 62 4.79 15.36 -10.01
C GLU A 62 3.75 16.31 -10.59
N GLN A 63 3.82 16.61 -11.89
CA GLN A 63 2.90 17.54 -12.54
C GLN A 63 1.55 16.90 -12.85
N GLN A 64 1.49 15.58 -13.02
CA GLN A 64 0.29 14.89 -13.50
C GLN A 64 -0.48 14.11 -12.42
N ARG A 65 0.14 13.82 -11.27
CA ARG A 65 -0.43 12.99 -10.19
C ARG A 65 -1.81 13.43 -9.69
N ASP A 66 -2.09 14.74 -9.73
CA ASP A 66 -3.30 15.32 -9.15
C ASP A 66 -4.45 15.44 -10.15
N PHE A 67 -4.23 15.08 -11.42
CA PHE A 67 -5.25 15.15 -12.47
C PHE A 67 -5.83 13.77 -12.78
N PRO A 68 -7.03 13.42 -12.26
CA PRO A 68 -7.59 12.06 -12.40
C PRO A 68 -7.94 11.68 -13.85
N ALA A 69 -8.12 12.66 -14.74
CA ALA A 69 -8.33 12.43 -16.17
C ALA A 69 -7.04 11.97 -16.89
N ILE A 70 -5.87 12.17 -16.28
CA ILE A 70 -4.57 11.79 -16.82
C ILE A 70 -4.12 10.50 -16.14
N LYS A 71 -3.66 9.51 -16.92
CA LYS A 71 -3.05 8.29 -16.38
C LYS A 71 -1.59 8.54 -15.95
N GLY A 72 -1.39 9.52 -15.08
CA GLY A 72 -0.09 10.05 -14.65
C GLY A 72 0.59 9.28 -13.52
N THR A 73 -0.12 8.37 -12.85
CA THR A 73 0.45 7.55 -11.76
C THR A 73 0.99 6.21 -12.25
N SER A 74 1.79 5.55 -11.39
CA SER A 74 2.39 4.24 -11.70
C SER A 74 1.39 3.11 -11.90
N GLY A 75 0.23 3.17 -11.23
CA GLY A 75 -0.70 2.05 -11.18
C GLY A 75 -0.16 0.81 -10.45
N LEU A 76 0.93 0.93 -9.67
CA LEU A 76 1.58 -0.21 -9.02
C LEU A 76 1.01 -0.58 -7.64
N SER A 77 0.02 0.16 -7.14
CA SER A 77 -0.52 -0.02 -5.80
C SER A 77 -1.08 -1.43 -5.49
N PRO A 78 -1.84 -2.11 -6.36
CA PRO A 78 -2.33 -3.46 -6.03
C PRO A 78 -1.19 -4.48 -5.98
N TYR A 79 -0.22 -4.40 -6.90
CA TYR A 79 0.93 -5.30 -6.89
C TYR A 79 1.79 -5.12 -5.62
N LEU A 80 1.98 -3.87 -5.19
CA LEU A 80 2.68 -3.53 -3.94
C LEU A 80 1.92 -3.97 -2.68
N ALA A 81 0.59 -3.95 -2.71
CA ALA A 81 -0.25 -4.38 -1.60
C ALA A 81 -0.22 -5.91 -1.45
N LEU A 82 -0.24 -6.63 -2.57
CA LEU A 82 -0.20 -8.09 -2.62
C LEU A 82 1.22 -8.66 -2.46
N GLY A 83 2.25 -7.82 -2.48
CA GLY A 83 3.65 -8.27 -2.38
C GLY A 83 4.18 -8.94 -3.65
N ILE A 84 3.50 -8.77 -4.78
CA ILE A 84 3.92 -9.27 -6.10
C ILE A 84 5.21 -8.56 -6.54
N ILE A 85 5.35 -7.28 -6.21
CA ILE A 85 6.54 -6.48 -6.50
C ILE A 85 7.15 -5.95 -5.20
N SER A 86 8.48 -6.01 -5.10
CA SER A 86 9.21 -5.43 -3.97
C SER A 86 9.47 -3.93 -4.16
N VAL A 87 9.23 -3.15 -3.12
CA VAL A 87 9.64 -1.72 -3.08
C VAL A 87 11.14 -1.57 -3.29
N LYS A 88 11.95 -2.48 -2.76
CA LYS A 88 13.41 -2.43 -2.93
C LYS A 88 13.81 -2.63 -4.39
N GLN A 89 13.15 -3.56 -5.10
CA GLN A 89 13.39 -3.78 -6.53
C GLN A 89 13.03 -2.53 -7.34
N LEU A 90 11.89 -1.91 -7.05
CA LEU A 90 11.48 -0.66 -7.70
C LEU A 90 12.49 0.47 -7.49
N LEU A 91 12.97 0.66 -6.26
CA LEU A 91 13.99 1.67 -5.98
C LEU A 91 15.28 1.41 -6.76
N VAL A 92 15.75 0.16 -6.79
CA VAL A 92 16.94 -0.23 -7.57
C VAL A 92 16.73 0.07 -9.06
N ASN A 93 15.60 -0.33 -9.64
CA ASN A 93 15.30 -0.09 -11.06
C ASN A 93 15.27 1.40 -11.41
N VAL A 94 14.70 2.22 -10.51
CA VAL A 94 14.66 3.67 -10.70
C VAL A 94 16.05 4.27 -10.55
N GLN A 95 16.85 3.84 -9.57
CA GLN A 95 18.23 4.34 -9.40
C GLN A 95 19.15 3.96 -10.57
N GLN A 96 18.91 2.84 -11.24
CA GLN A 96 19.68 2.46 -12.44
C GLN A 96 19.47 3.45 -13.59
N ARG A 97 18.27 4.02 -13.72
CA ARG A 97 17.92 5.00 -14.77
C ARG A 97 18.14 6.45 -14.31
N HIS A 98 17.99 6.71 -13.01
CA HIS A 98 18.16 8.01 -12.37
C HIS A 98 19.04 7.87 -11.11
N PRO A 99 20.37 7.80 -11.26
CA PRO A 99 21.29 7.54 -10.14
C PRO A 99 21.19 8.57 -9.00
N ASP A 100 20.89 9.82 -9.36
CA ASP A 100 20.85 10.94 -8.42
C ASP A 100 19.47 11.14 -7.77
N ILE A 101 18.50 10.26 -8.03
CA ILE A 101 17.10 10.45 -7.58
C ILE A 101 16.99 10.60 -6.05
N LEU A 102 17.89 9.98 -5.28
CA LEU A 102 17.91 10.06 -3.82
C LEU A 102 18.76 11.21 -3.27
N GLN A 103 19.50 11.93 -4.11
CA GLN A 103 20.43 12.97 -3.66
C GLN A 103 19.71 14.29 -3.33
N SER A 104 18.55 14.55 -3.94
CA SER A 104 17.79 15.78 -3.72
C SER A 104 16.31 15.51 -3.55
N ALA A 105 15.81 15.73 -2.34
CA ALA A 105 14.39 15.67 -2.03
C ALA A 105 13.54 16.74 -2.75
N LYS A 106 14.18 17.76 -3.33
CA LYS A 106 13.52 18.82 -4.10
C LYS A 106 13.39 18.48 -5.60
N SER A 107 13.92 17.34 -6.03
CA SER A 107 13.80 16.90 -7.43
C SER A 107 12.37 16.43 -7.71
N ASN A 108 11.82 16.82 -8.86
CA ASN A 108 10.50 16.37 -9.32
C ASN A 108 10.40 14.84 -9.38
N LEU A 109 11.51 14.15 -9.66
CA LEU A 109 11.58 12.68 -9.68
C LEU A 109 11.44 12.07 -8.27
N PHE A 110 11.92 12.77 -7.24
CA PHE A 110 11.82 12.31 -5.86
C PHE A 110 10.37 12.25 -5.38
N SER A 111 9.45 13.03 -5.98
CA SER A 111 8.04 13.05 -5.62
C SER A 111 7.38 11.66 -5.69
N TRP A 112 7.80 10.76 -6.61
CA TRP A 112 7.31 9.38 -6.62
C TRP A 112 7.96 8.51 -5.53
N VAL A 113 9.27 8.68 -5.30
CA VAL A 113 9.98 8.00 -4.20
C VAL A 113 9.35 8.36 -2.85
N ASN A 114 8.93 9.61 -2.68
CA ASN A 114 8.22 10.09 -1.50
C ASN A 114 6.91 9.33 -1.24
N GLU A 115 6.20 8.88 -2.28
CA GLU A 115 5.01 8.04 -2.11
C GLU A 115 5.35 6.63 -1.61
N LEU A 116 6.49 6.07 -2.02
CA LEU A 116 6.99 4.82 -1.45
C LEU A 116 7.38 5.01 0.02
N ILE A 117 7.96 6.17 0.37
CA ILE A 117 8.27 6.53 1.76
C ILE A 117 6.97 6.63 2.58
N TRP A 118 5.89 7.21 2.04
CA TRP A 118 4.58 7.23 2.70
C TRP A 118 4.05 5.83 2.99
N ARG A 119 4.18 4.89 2.06
CA ARG A 119 3.81 3.49 2.28
C ARG A 119 4.58 2.89 3.46
N GLU A 120 5.89 3.08 3.51
CA GLU A 120 6.72 2.59 4.62
C GLU A 120 6.38 3.31 5.93
N PHE A 121 6.10 4.61 5.90
CA PHE A 121 5.68 5.38 7.06
C PHE A 121 4.40 4.79 7.68
N TYR A 122 3.35 4.54 6.89
CA TYR A 122 2.10 3.97 7.42
C TYR A 122 2.28 2.54 7.95
N ARG A 123 3.17 1.75 7.34
CA ARG A 123 3.53 0.42 7.87
C ARG A 123 4.19 0.52 9.24
N HIS A 124 5.18 1.40 9.40
CA HIS A 124 5.80 1.66 10.70
C HIS A 124 4.79 2.23 11.71
N LEU A 125 3.88 3.11 11.26
CA LEU A 125 2.87 3.74 12.10
C LEU A 125 1.94 2.71 12.74
N ILE A 126 1.46 1.71 11.98
CA ILE A 126 0.59 0.66 12.51
C ILE A 126 1.34 -0.24 13.51
N VAL A 127 2.62 -0.51 13.27
CA VAL A 127 3.47 -1.27 14.21
C VAL A 127 3.66 -0.50 15.51
N ALA A 128 3.98 0.80 15.43
CA ALA A 128 4.18 1.66 16.60
C ALA A 128 2.88 1.95 17.35
N TYR A 129 1.75 2.02 16.66
CA TYR A 129 0.43 2.32 17.22
C TYR A 129 -0.61 1.25 16.82
N PRO A 130 -0.59 0.04 17.42
CA PRO A 130 -1.51 -1.05 17.07
C PRO A 130 -2.99 -0.77 17.30
N ARG A 131 -3.35 0.34 17.95
CA ARG A 131 -4.75 0.78 18.09
C ARG A 131 -5.35 1.23 16.74
N LEU A 132 -4.52 1.67 15.80
CA LEU A 132 -4.95 2.13 14.48
C LEU A 132 -5.63 1.05 13.64
N CYS A 133 -5.29 -0.23 13.86
CA CYS A 133 -5.96 -1.35 13.19
C CYS A 133 -7.12 -1.94 14.00
N LYS A 134 -7.57 -1.25 15.08
CA LYS A 134 -8.61 -1.71 16.00
C LYS A 134 -9.77 -0.72 16.11
N HIS A 135 -10.09 -0.03 15.00
CA HIS A 135 -11.17 0.96 14.93
C HIS A 135 -11.06 2.11 15.94
N ALA A 136 -9.85 2.42 16.42
CA ALA A 136 -9.62 3.56 17.31
C ALA A 136 -9.08 4.76 16.52
N ASN A 137 -9.46 5.98 16.91
CA ASN A 137 -8.90 7.19 16.33
C ASN A 137 -7.41 7.32 16.70
N PHE A 138 -6.62 7.90 15.81
CA PHE A 138 -5.24 8.27 16.13
C PHE A 138 -5.19 9.32 17.24
N ASN A 139 -6.01 10.37 17.10
CA ASN A 139 -6.13 11.44 18.08
C ASN A 139 -7.41 11.26 18.90
N ALA A 140 -7.23 10.89 20.17
CA ALA A 140 -8.31 10.58 21.10
C ALA A 140 -9.31 11.74 21.33
N LYS A 141 -8.92 13.00 21.03
CA LYS A 141 -9.84 14.15 21.17
C LYS A 141 -11.08 14.03 20.26
N TYR A 142 -11.03 13.20 19.22
CA TYR A 142 -12.14 12.98 18.29
C TYR A 142 -13.02 11.77 18.63
N ASP A 143 -12.72 11.03 19.71
CA ASP A 143 -13.51 9.84 20.10
C ASP A 143 -14.97 10.16 20.40
N ALA A 144 -15.27 11.39 20.84
CA ALA A 144 -16.63 11.83 21.17
C ALA A 144 -17.42 12.41 19.98
N VAL A 145 -16.82 12.49 18.78
CA VAL A 145 -17.50 13.05 17.60
C VAL A 145 -18.66 12.13 17.19
N LYS A 146 -19.87 12.70 17.11
CA LYS A 146 -21.08 12.01 16.62
C LYS A 146 -21.22 12.22 15.12
N TRP A 147 -20.80 11.24 14.34
CA TRP A 147 -20.95 11.21 12.88
C TRP A 147 -22.44 11.04 12.49
N ARG A 148 -22.86 11.67 11.39
CA ARG A 148 -24.23 11.59 10.84
C ARG A 148 -24.20 10.93 9.48
#